data_AF-A0A924WDE7-F1
#
_entry.id   AF-A0A924WDE7-F1
#
_cell.length_a   1.000
_cell.length_b   1.000
_cell.length_c   1.000
_cell.angle_alpha   90.00
_cell.angle_beta   90.00
_cell.angle_gamma   90.00
#
_symmetry.space_group_name_H-M   'P 1'
#
loop_
_entity.id
_entity.type
_entity.pdbx_description
1 polymer ?
#
loop_
_entity_poly.entity_id
_entity_poly.type
_entity_poly.pdbx_seq_one_letter_code
_entity_poly.pdbx_strand_id
1 'polypeptide(L)' 'MHTESTLENEQVILDSKGQPEYVVLPIDRYERLIQLLEEYGLGQAILEAENEPRYSKAEALALLEADDH' A
#
# COMPACT_ATOMS: atom_id res chain seq x y z
N MET A 1 -23.20 33.54 -0.20
CA MET A 1 -21.74 33.40 -0.23
C MET A 1 -21.47 31.91 -0.23
N HIS A 2 -21.36 31.32 -1.42
CA HIS A 2 -21.24 29.87 -1.61
C HIS A 2 -19.77 29.50 -1.51
N THR A 3 -19.42 28.70 -0.50
CA THR A 3 -18.15 27.97 -0.46
C THR A 3 -18.32 26.70 -1.30
N GLU A 4 -18.17 26.84 -2.61
CA GLU A 4 -17.91 25.70 -3.49
C GLU A 4 -16.45 25.29 -3.27
N SER A 5 -16.23 24.40 -2.31
CA SER A 5 -15.00 23.65 -2.16
C SER A 5 -15.21 22.33 -2.87
N THR A 6 -14.51 22.14 -3.99
CA THR A 6 -14.38 20.89 -4.74
C THR A 6 -13.92 19.76 -3.79
N LEU A 7 -14.88 19.03 -3.21
CA LEU A 7 -14.71 17.81 -2.39
C LEU A 7 -15.43 16.60 -3.03
N GLU A 8 -15.74 16.68 -4.32
CA GLU A 8 -16.88 15.98 -4.90
C GLU A 8 -16.59 14.51 -5.27
N ASN A 9 -16.47 13.61 -4.29
CA ASN A 9 -17.11 12.26 -4.29
C ASN A 9 -16.50 11.31 -3.24
N GLU A 10 -16.11 11.80 -2.05
CA GLU A 10 -15.95 10.89 -0.92
C GLU A 10 -17.32 10.51 -0.37
N GLN A 11 -17.65 9.22 -0.39
CA GLN A 11 -18.96 8.74 0.06
C GLN A 11 -18.79 7.48 0.89
N VAL A 12 -19.69 7.28 1.84
CA VAL A 12 -19.79 6.04 2.60
C VAL A 12 -21.10 5.36 2.20
N ILE A 13 -21.01 4.14 1.68
CA ILE A 13 -22.16 3.31 1.35
C ILE A 13 -22.45 2.43 2.56
N LEU A 14 -23.69 2.48 3.05
CA LEU A 14 -24.13 1.74 4.22
C LEU A 14 -24.79 0.42 3.82
N ASP A 15 -24.67 -0.60 4.67
CA ASP A 15 -25.36 -1.87 4.56
C ASP A 15 -26.87 -1.74 4.91
N SER A 16 -27.59 -2.84 4.78
CA SER A 16 -29.01 -2.94 5.15
C SER A 16 -29.33 -2.63 6.63
N LYS A 17 -28.34 -2.62 7.51
CA LYS A 17 -28.45 -2.30 8.94
C LYS A 17 -28.02 -0.86 9.25
N GLY A 18 -27.67 -0.07 8.23
CA GLY A 18 -27.20 1.31 8.36
C GLY A 18 -25.75 1.44 8.82
N GLN A 19 -24.95 0.37 8.73
CA GLN A 19 -23.53 0.38 9.07
C GLN A 19 -22.67 0.62 7.83
N PRO A 20 -21.53 1.33 7.92
CA PRO A 20 -20.61 1.49 6.80
C PRO A 20 -20.15 0.15 6.20
N GLU A 21 -20.32 -0.02 4.89
CA GLU A 21 -19.89 -1.20 4.14
C GLU A 21 -18.80 -0.86 3.13
N TYR A 22 -18.92 0.27 2.43
CA TYR A 22 -17.92 0.73 1.46
C TYR A 22 -17.57 2.21 1.64
N VAL A 23 -16.34 2.57 1.28
CA VAL A 23 -15.90 3.96 1.15
C VAL A 23 -15.52 4.19 -0.31
N VAL A 24 -16.17 5.16 -0.94
CA VAL A 24 -15.88 5.61 -2.30
C VAL A 24 -14.96 6.82 -2.18
N LEU A 25 -13.86 6.79 -2.93
CA LEU A 25 -12.89 7.87 -3.00
C LEU A 25 -12.73 8.31 -4.45
N PRO A 26 -12.41 9.59 -4.71
CA PRO A 26 -11.85 10.02 -5.98
C PRO A 26 -10.63 9.17 -6.36
N ILE A 27 -10.51 8.82 -7.65
CA ILE A 27 -9.49 7.88 -8.15
C ILE A 27 -8.08 8.36 -7.80
N ASP A 28 -7.80 9.66 -8.01
CA ASP A 28 -6.53 10.29 -7.69
C ASP A 28 -6.15 10.15 -6.20
N ARG A 29 -7.14 10.26 -5.31
CA ARG A 29 -6.94 10.09 -3.88
C ARG A 29 -6.71 8.63 -3.50
N TYR A 30 -7.43 7.70 -4.13
CA TYR A 30 -7.23 6.28 -3.94
C TYR A 30 -5.82 5.84 -4.40
N GLU A 31 -5.41 6.23 -5.61
CA GLU A 31 -4.08 5.94 -6.15
C GLU A 31 -2.97 6.44 -5.21
N ARG A 32 -3.11 7.66 -4.70
CA ARG A 32 -2.16 8.23 -3.75
C ARG A 32 -2.13 7.48 -2.42
N LEU A 33 -3.27 6.98 -1.95
CA LEU A 33 -3.35 6.16 -0.75
C LEU A 33 -2.61 4.83 -0.95
N ILE A 34 -2.81 4.17 -2.10
CA ILE A 34 -2.12 2.92 -2.43
C ILE A 34 -0.61 3.15 -2.48
N GLN A 35 -0.15 4.20 -3.17
CA GLN A 35 1.26 4.53 -3.22
C GLN A 35 1.87 4.71 -1.82
N LEU A 36 1.19 5.42 -0.92
CA LEU A 36 1.66 5.60 0.47
C LEU A 36 1.78 4.28 1.22
N LEU A 37 0.83 3.35 1.01
CA LEU A 37 0.87 2.03 1.64
C LEU A 37 2.01 1.17 1.11
N GLU A 38 2.25 1.21 -0.21
CA GLU A 38 3.37 0.51 -0.85
C GLU A 38 4.72 1.05 -0.37
N GLU A 39 4.88 2.38 -0.32
CA GLU A 39 6.08 3.03 0.19
C GLU A 39 6.33 2.70 1.66
N TYR A 40 5.28 2.69 2.48
CA TYR A 40 5.37 2.29 3.89
C TYR A 40 5.80 0.83 4.03
N GLY A 41 5.17 -0.08 3.29
CA GLY A 41 5.48 -1.51 3.31
C GLY A 41 6.92 -1.78 2.86
N LEU A 42 7.35 -1.13 1.77
CA LEU A 42 8.74 -1.22 1.31
C LEU A 42 9.73 -0.68 2.35
N GLY A 43 9.41 0.45 2.99
CA GLY A 43 10.21 1.00 4.07
C GLY A 43 10.37 0.04 5.25
N GLN A 44 9.29 -0.62 5.66
CA GLN A 44 9.35 -1.64 6.72
C GLN A 44 10.19 -2.84 6.29
N ALA A 45 10.00 -3.36 5.07
CA ALA A 45 10.78 -4.48 4.56
C ALA A 45 12.29 -4.16 4.51
N ILE A 46 12.67 -2.93 4.16
CA ILE A 46 14.07 -2.48 4.22
C ILE A 46 14.59 -2.50 5.66
N LEU A 47 13.82 -1.98 6.63
CA LEU A 47 14.21 -1.97 8.04
C LEU A 47 14.35 -3.37 8.63
N GLU A 48 13.45 -4.29 8.27
CA GLU A 48 13.55 -5.70 8.65
C GLU A 48 14.82 -6.33 8.08
N ALA A 49 15.11 -6.07 6.81
CA ALA A 49 16.30 -6.56 6.11
C ALA A 49 17.62 -5.95 6.61
N GLU A 50 17.63 -4.83 7.36
CA GLU A 50 18.86 -4.24 7.89
C GLU A 50 19.62 -5.21 8.82
N ASN A 51 18.90 -6.10 9.50
CA ASN A 51 19.47 -7.07 10.43
C ASN A 51 19.76 -8.43 9.77
N GLU A 52 19.45 -8.58 8.48
CA GLU A 52 19.71 -9.81 7.73
C GLU A 52 21.15 -9.88 7.21
N PRO A 53 21.69 -11.10 6.98
CA PRO A 53 23.00 -11.25 6.38
C PRO A 53 23.06 -10.60 5.00
N ARG A 54 24.13 -9.84 4.74
CA ARG A 54 24.38 -9.25 3.43
C ARG A 54 25.10 -10.26 2.55
N TYR A 55 24.52 -10.54 1.39
CA TYR A 55 25.11 -11.43 0.40
C TYR A 55 25.70 -10.61 -0.75
N SER A 56 26.83 -11.05 -1.28
CA SER A 56 27.30 -10.62 -2.59
C SER A 56 26.35 -11.14 -3.68
N LYS A 57 26.43 -10.56 -4.88
CA LYS A 57 25.61 -10.99 -6.02
C LYS A 57 25.75 -12.50 -6.32
N ALA A 58 26.97 -13.04 -6.21
CA ALA A 58 27.22 -14.45 -6.50
C ALA A 58 26.60 -15.38 -5.44
N GLU A 59 26.69 -15.00 -4.17
CA GLU A 59 26.09 -15.75 -3.06
C GLU A 59 24.56 -15.71 -3.12
N ALA A 60 23.98 -14.55 -3.40
CA ALA A 60 22.53 -14.40 -3.56
C ALA A 60 21.98 -15.25 -4.72
N LEU A 61 22.68 -15.28 -5.85
CA LEU A 61 22.27 -16.09 -7.01
C LEU A 61 22.34 -17.59 -6.70
N ALA A 62 23.40 -18.04 -6.02
CA ALA A 62 23.53 -19.44 -5.62
C ALA A 62 22.45 -19.89 -4.63
N LEU A 63 22.00 -19.00 -3.73
CA LEU A 63 20.89 -19.28 -2.82
C LEU A 63 19.55 -19.42 -3.56
N LEU A 64 19.28 -18.55 -4.53
CA LEU A 64 18.06 -18.63 -5.35
C LEU A 64 18.02 -19.92 -6.19
N GLU A 65 19.15 -20.31 -6.78
CA GLU A 65 19.25 -21.55 -7.55
C GLU A 65 19.14 -22.82 -6.67
N ALA A 66 19.48 -22.72 -5.38
CA ALA A 66 19.36 -23.81 -4.43
C ALA A 66 17.93 -23.98 -3.85
N ASP A 67 17.17 -22.88 -3.76
CA ASP A 67 15.77 -22.87 -3.28
C ASP A 67 14.76 -23.36 -4.34
N ASP A 68 15.13 -23.44 -5.62
CA ASP A 68 14.29 -23.95 -6.73
C ASP A 68 14.18 -25.51 -6.77
N HIS A 69 14.46 -26.19 -5.66
CA HIS A 69 14.43 -27.67 -5.51
C HIS A 69 13.67 -28.18 -4.28
#